data_AF-A0A7K1KQ97-F1
#
_entry.id   AF-A0A7K1KQ97-F1
#
_cell.length_a   1.000
_cell.length_b   1.000
_cell.length_c   1.000
_cell.angle_alpha   90.00
_cell.angle_beta   90.00
_cell.angle_gamma   90.00
#
_symmetry.space_group_name_H-M   'P 1'
#
loop_
_entity.id
_entity.type
_entity.pdbx_description
1 polymer ?
#
loop_
_entity_poly.entity_id
_entity_poly.type
_entity_poly.pdbx_seq_one_letter_code
_entity_poly.pdbx_strand_id
1 'polypeptide(L)'
;MWEKAFSQVPGFNGNREPLRAQSLEELKEHLDYTHIRQCLLRPYFEEKDYPVVEARELLPSFEVDLHEYKNLPGFSMVVFDRPLNSFQEVFQYDALHAPTDWEMPQAAEYACQLEESVIATNVRTFLSRLPKRHHARFLEHFEGQDICGMDLYDELLPFLLELERAHVMAHDATGRFTLQGVYASLPSNLDSELKQFGLRIGKFKPGNNIMYECNRLFVYQFMMELYGFPIVSERRTSSAMFSIRLLRQNQRFIVRVLGQSDRTITTLMSRQADAPARIRRYPRVEKIALVRVNESQKETIELLEDQGFFVDSKNRVVILRVTYQQHEYNPKNVREDRALSVHRQEVVHPFTGRTIDALNIIQNVQNMILRLNDIVRGECRIPISYRRSEIIRSTESHEDRLKVLSMWLSKHMYRIVDYSDEYFAQVVKVLDGYLLAPDNYDVFSEHHELHQEVWGRFSHIQQARKVRILEELRWRRYRGQPVSYKEMLEIMTDILGDLKFEIVNYFDKLVAKVLIIGEDVAADAYLRRKYVEIKDDSLSPYGLEIRRLYHRLVALLDEFRSIRKSRTLGGAG
;
A
#
# COMPACT_ATOMS: atom_id res chain seq x y z
N MET A 1 4.67 29.89 6.38
CA MET A 1 5.63 28.94 5.75
C MET A 1 5.01 28.28 4.53
N TRP A 2 3.84 27.64 4.66
CA TRP A 2 3.18 26.95 3.56
C TRP A 2 2.82 27.83 2.35
N GLU A 3 2.53 29.11 2.53
CA GLU A 3 2.28 30.06 1.42
C GLU A 3 3.48 30.18 0.47
N LYS A 4 4.70 30.03 1.00
CA LYS A 4 5.95 30.05 0.24
C LYS A 4 6.38 28.65 -0.21
N ALA A 5 5.59 27.61 0.05
CA ALA A 5 5.95 26.25 -0.36
C ALA A 5 6.05 26.17 -1.89
N PHE A 6 7.07 25.45 -2.36
CA PHE A 6 7.42 25.29 -3.78
C PHE A 6 7.71 26.61 -4.52
N SER A 7 7.99 27.68 -3.77
CA SER A 7 8.21 29.00 -4.37
C SER A 7 9.45 29.12 -5.25
N GLN A 8 10.36 28.17 -5.15
CA GLN A 8 11.61 28.11 -5.91
C GLN A 8 11.55 27.06 -7.03
N VAL A 9 10.40 26.41 -7.23
CA VAL A 9 10.20 25.48 -8.35
C VAL A 9 10.00 26.29 -9.63
N PRO A 10 10.83 26.07 -10.67
CA PRO A 10 10.65 26.73 -11.96
C PRO A 10 9.26 26.46 -12.53
N GLY A 11 8.54 27.50 -12.96
CA GLY A 11 7.21 27.38 -13.55
C GLY A 11 6.06 27.10 -12.57
N PHE A 12 6.32 26.99 -11.27
CA PHE A 12 5.26 26.83 -10.25
C PHE A 12 4.87 28.15 -9.57
N ASN A 13 5.73 29.18 -9.65
CA ASN A 13 5.64 30.33 -8.76
C ASN A 13 5.64 31.69 -9.48
N GLY A 14 4.54 32.43 -9.34
CA GLY A 14 4.48 33.90 -9.34
C GLY A 14 4.70 34.66 -10.65
N ASN A 15 5.37 34.07 -11.64
CA ASN A 15 5.24 34.53 -13.02
C ASN A 15 4.01 33.81 -13.58
N ARG A 16 3.02 34.58 -14.02
CA ARG A 16 1.81 34.15 -14.75
C ARG A 16 2.17 33.51 -16.11
N GLU A 17 3.16 32.64 -16.15
CA GLU A 17 3.36 31.79 -17.30
C GLU A 17 2.35 30.65 -17.20
N PRO A 18 1.48 30.50 -18.21
CA PRO A 18 0.42 29.52 -18.15
C PRO A 18 1.00 28.12 -18.03
N LEU A 19 0.37 27.26 -17.21
CA LEU A 19 0.79 25.87 -17.08
C LEU A 19 0.71 25.18 -18.45
N ARG A 20 1.85 24.76 -19.01
CA ARG A 20 1.94 24.05 -20.29
C ARG A 20 2.20 22.55 -20.13
N ALA A 21 1.54 21.91 -19.16
CA ALA A 21 1.65 20.46 -19.03
C ALA A 21 1.08 19.79 -20.30
N GLN A 22 1.92 19.10 -21.05
CA GLN A 22 1.55 18.39 -22.28
C GLN A 22 1.35 16.89 -22.04
N SER A 23 1.77 16.39 -20.88
CA SER A 23 1.64 14.99 -20.50
C SER A 23 1.03 14.84 -19.11
N LEU A 24 0.47 13.65 -18.85
CA LEU A 24 0.02 13.29 -17.50
C LEU A 24 1.15 13.36 -16.47
N GLU A 25 2.38 13.01 -16.85
CA GLU A 25 3.53 13.03 -15.96
C GLU A 25 3.86 14.46 -15.48
N GLU A 26 3.88 15.42 -16.41
CA GLU A 26 4.09 16.85 -16.11
C GLU A 26 2.94 17.42 -15.28
N LEU A 27 1.69 17.10 -15.66
CA LEU A 27 0.52 17.54 -14.91
C LEU A 27 0.54 16.98 -13.48
N LYS A 28 0.92 15.70 -13.31
CA LYS A 28 1.02 15.05 -11.99
C LYS A 28 2.04 15.74 -11.10
N GLU A 29 3.15 16.20 -11.64
CA GLU A 29 4.16 16.95 -10.89
C GLU A 29 3.61 18.30 -10.41
N HIS A 30 2.93 19.05 -11.29
CA HIS A 30 2.25 20.29 -10.90
C HIS A 30 1.19 20.03 -9.81
N LEU A 31 0.35 19.01 -10.00
CA LEU A 31 -0.67 18.62 -9.03
C LEU A 31 -0.09 18.18 -7.69
N ASP A 32 1.09 17.54 -7.68
CA ASP A 32 1.78 17.19 -6.42
C ASP A 32 2.04 18.45 -5.60
N TYR A 33 2.64 19.48 -6.20
CA TYR A 33 2.99 20.70 -5.49
C TYR A 33 1.74 21.44 -4.98
N THR A 34 0.73 21.60 -5.83
CA THR A 34 -0.54 22.25 -5.47
C THR A 34 -1.26 21.49 -4.35
N HIS A 35 -1.37 20.16 -4.46
CA HIS A 35 -2.05 19.34 -3.45
C HIS A 35 -1.23 19.22 -2.16
N ILE A 36 0.10 19.15 -2.21
CA ILE A 36 0.93 19.17 -0.99
C ILE A 36 0.75 20.51 -0.27
N ARG A 37 0.82 21.64 -1.00
CA ARG A 37 0.68 22.98 -0.41
C ARG A 37 -0.69 23.16 0.25
N GLN A 38 -1.77 22.93 -0.50
CA GLN A 38 -3.13 23.23 -0.04
C GLN A 38 -3.71 22.15 0.87
N CYS A 39 -3.37 20.87 0.67
CA CYS A 39 -4.04 19.77 1.35
C CYS A 39 -3.21 19.11 2.48
N LEU A 40 -1.89 19.34 2.52
CA LEU A 40 -1.02 18.81 3.58
C LEU A 40 -0.39 19.92 4.42
N LEU A 41 0.34 20.84 3.78
CA LEU A 41 1.09 21.89 4.49
C LEU A 41 0.16 22.91 5.12
N ARG A 42 -0.80 23.45 4.37
CA ARG A 42 -1.74 24.44 4.90
C ARG A 42 -2.50 23.92 6.14
N PRO A 43 -3.17 22.74 6.11
CA PRO A 43 -3.81 22.20 7.30
C PRO A 43 -2.83 21.91 8.45
N TYR A 44 -1.59 21.50 8.16
CA TYR A 44 -0.57 21.30 9.19
C TYR A 44 -0.24 22.56 9.98
N PHE A 45 -0.28 23.74 9.34
CA PHE A 45 -0.03 25.02 10.01
C PHE A 45 -1.30 25.70 10.56
N GLU A 46 -2.47 25.41 9.99
CA GLU A 46 -3.76 25.99 10.43
C GLU A 46 -4.40 25.20 11.59
N GLU A 47 -4.27 23.87 11.60
CA GLU A 47 -4.83 23.01 12.64
C GLU A 47 -3.82 22.77 13.76
N LYS A 48 -4.20 23.13 15.00
CA LYS A 48 -3.32 23.06 16.17
C LYS A 48 -2.76 21.65 16.44
N ASP A 49 -3.59 20.63 16.26
CA ASP A 49 -3.26 19.24 16.59
C ASP A 49 -3.26 18.35 15.33
N TYR A 50 -2.59 18.81 14.26
CA TYR A 50 -2.53 18.04 13.02
C TYR A 50 -1.91 16.65 13.26
N PRO A 51 -2.63 15.56 12.93
CA PRO A 51 -2.17 14.19 13.14
C PRO A 51 -1.14 13.76 12.09
N VAL A 52 0.14 14.09 12.30
CA VAL A 52 1.24 13.69 11.39
C VAL A 52 1.24 12.17 11.17
N VAL A 53 1.45 11.73 9.93
CA VAL A 53 1.46 10.30 9.57
C VAL A 53 2.71 9.65 10.13
N GLU A 54 2.55 8.52 10.82
CA GLU A 54 3.70 7.72 11.19
C GLU A 54 4.25 6.96 9.98
N ALA A 55 5.57 6.92 9.84
CA ALA A 55 6.21 6.28 8.69
C ALA A 55 5.77 4.81 8.47
N ARG A 56 5.41 4.10 9.55
CA ARG A 56 4.90 2.72 9.51
C ARG A 56 3.54 2.56 8.82
N GLU A 57 2.72 3.61 8.76
CA GLU A 57 1.39 3.61 8.14
C GLU A 57 1.48 3.61 6.61
N LEU A 58 2.62 4.07 6.08
CA LEU A 58 2.96 4.01 4.66
C LEU A 58 3.50 2.62 4.26
N LEU A 59 3.63 1.67 5.17
CA LEU A 59 3.97 0.30 4.80
C LEU A 59 2.74 -0.46 4.30
N PRO A 60 2.91 -1.41 3.35
CA PRO A 60 1.85 -2.24 2.74
C PRO A 60 0.93 -3.06 3.66
N SER A 61 1.02 -2.94 4.98
CA SER A 61 0.04 -3.50 5.90
C SER A 61 -0.98 -2.41 6.21
N PHE A 62 -1.86 -2.07 5.25
CA PHE A 62 -2.83 -1.00 5.46
C PHE A 62 -3.86 -1.45 6.49
N GLU A 63 -3.60 -1.12 7.75
CA GLU A 63 -4.60 -1.26 8.80
C GLU A 63 -5.81 -0.40 8.47
N VAL A 64 -6.96 -0.88 8.91
CA VAL A 64 -8.18 -0.10 8.85
C VAL A 64 -8.12 0.91 10.00
N ASP A 65 -7.63 2.12 9.72
CA ASP A 65 -7.84 3.23 10.63
C ASP A 65 -9.25 3.76 10.41
N LEU A 66 -10.18 3.34 11.28
CA LEU A 66 -11.58 3.75 11.24
C LEU A 66 -11.78 5.20 11.71
N HIS A 67 -10.74 5.86 12.23
CA HIS A 67 -10.88 7.22 12.71
C HIS A 67 -10.83 8.22 11.55
N GLU A 68 -11.85 9.08 11.45
CA GLU A 68 -11.92 10.14 10.45
C GLU A 68 -11.66 11.51 11.10
N TYR A 69 -10.61 12.19 10.65
CA TYR A 69 -10.30 13.56 11.06
C TYR A 69 -11.15 14.54 10.25
N LYS A 70 -12.38 14.79 10.70
CA LYS A 70 -13.39 15.59 9.97
C LYS A 70 -12.96 17.01 9.59
N ASN A 71 -12.05 17.60 10.35
CA ASN A 71 -11.53 18.95 10.11
C ASN A 71 -10.47 18.99 9.00
N LEU A 72 -9.92 17.82 8.61
CA LEU A 72 -8.92 17.75 7.56
C LEU A 72 -9.58 17.71 6.17
N PRO A 73 -8.91 18.22 5.13
CA PRO A 73 -9.43 18.15 3.78
C PRO A 73 -9.48 16.70 3.28
N GLY A 74 -10.43 16.44 2.38
CA GLY A 74 -10.51 15.17 1.66
C GLY A 74 -11.11 15.40 0.29
N PHE A 75 -10.57 14.74 -0.73
CA PHE A 75 -11.04 14.91 -2.10
C PHE A 75 -10.86 13.66 -2.94
N SER A 76 -11.50 13.64 -4.09
CA SER A 76 -11.20 12.73 -5.18
C SER A 76 -11.07 13.50 -6.48
N MET A 77 -10.22 13.01 -7.36
CA MET A 77 -9.99 13.63 -8.65
C MET A 77 -9.72 12.54 -9.67
N VAL A 78 -10.20 12.76 -10.89
CA VAL A 78 -9.74 12.01 -12.05
C VAL A 78 -9.26 12.96 -13.14
N VAL A 79 -8.18 12.56 -13.81
CA VAL A 79 -7.63 13.21 -15.00
C VAL A 79 -7.66 12.22 -16.16
N PHE A 80 -8.09 12.67 -17.33
CA PHE A 80 -7.99 11.93 -18.58
C PHE A 80 -7.05 12.62 -19.56
N ASP A 81 -6.17 11.82 -20.20
CA ASP A 81 -5.25 12.26 -21.26
C ASP A 81 -5.96 12.26 -22.63
N ARG A 82 -7.15 12.87 -22.65
CA ARG A 82 -8.05 13.00 -23.81
C ARG A 82 -9.19 13.96 -23.49
N PRO A 83 -9.93 14.46 -24.49
CA PRO A 83 -11.20 15.15 -24.28
C PRO A 83 -12.27 14.21 -23.70
N LEU A 84 -13.25 14.80 -23.00
CA LEU A 84 -14.41 14.07 -22.48
C LEU A 84 -15.58 14.09 -23.45
N ASN A 85 -16.39 13.04 -23.41
CA ASN A 85 -17.69 13.02 -24.06
C ASN A 85 -18.73 12.58 -23.04
N SER A 86 -19.48 13.55 -22.51
CA SER A 86 -20.44 13.33 -21.41
C SER A 86 -21.41 12.17 -21.65
N PHE A 87 -21.79 11.90 -22.90
CA PHE A 87 -22.70 10.81 -23.24
C PHE A 87 -22.02 9.42 -23.20
N GLN A 88 -20.73 9.37 -23.56
CA GLN A 88 -19.95 8.13 -23.62
C GLN A 88 -19.21 7.81 -22.32
N GLU A 89 -19.07 8.79 -21.42
CA GLU A 89 -18.41 8.56 -20.14
C GLU A 89 -19.16 7.55 -19.27
N VAL A 90 -18.38 6.70 -18.59
CA VAL A 90 -18.90 5.66 -17.70
C VAL A 90 -19.28 6.19 -16.30
N PHE A 91 -19.29 7.51 -16.13
CA PHE A 91 -19.53 8.21 -14.88
C PHE A 91 -20.28 9.52 -15.15
N GLN A 92 -20.96 10.04 -14.14
CA GLN A 92 -21.70 11.30 -14.23
C GLN A 92 -20.91 12.43 -13.57
N TYR A 93 -20.97 13.63 -14.14
CA TYR A 93 -20.36 14.84 -13.63
C TYR A 93 -21.15 16.05 -14.14
N ASP A 94 -21.04 17.17 -13.45
CA ASP A 94 -21.53 18.45 -13.96
C ASP A 94 -20.42 19.06 -14.83
N ALA A 95 -20.69 19.20 -16.13
CA ALA A 95 -19.70 19.65 -17.09
C ALA A 95 -19.37 21.14 -16.91
N LEU A 96 -18.09 21.44 -17.04
CA LEU A 96 -17.57 22.79 -17.21
C LEU A 96 -16.94 22.85 -18.61
N HIS A 97 -17.09 24.00 -19.28
CA HIS A 97 -16.64 24.15 -20.66
C HIS A 97 -15.55 25.21 -20.75
N ALA A 98 -14.40 24.86 -21.31
CA ALA A 98 -13.36 25.84 -21.54
C ALA A 98 -13.82 26.81 -22.65
N PRO A 99 -13.51 28.11 -22.58
CA PRO A 99 -13.83 29.05 -23.65
C PRO A 99 -13.32 28.59 -25.03
N THR A 100 -12.14 27.97 -25.05
CA THR A 100 -11.48 27.42 -26.23
C THR A 100 -12.23 26.27 -26.90
N ASP A 101 -13.13 25.58 -26.19
CA ASP A 101 -13.95 24.51 -26.77
C ASP A 101 -14.90 25.02 -27.87
N TRP A 102 -15.14 26.34 -27.89
CA TRP A 102 -16.07 27.02 -28.80
C TRP A 102 -15.38 27.89 -29.85
N GLU A 103 -14.05 27.91 -29.89
CA GLU A 103 -13.23 28.58 -30.92
C GLU A 103 -13.25 27.80 -32.25
N MET A 104 -14.44 27.62 -32.84
CA MET A 104 -14.59 27.10 -34.19
C MET A 104 -14.26 28.20 -35.24
N PRO A 105 -13.56 27.89 -36.34
CA PRO A 105 -13.20 28.87 -37.38
C PRO A 105 -14.39 29.63 -38.00
N GLN A 106 -15.61 29.10 -37.86
CA GLN A 106 -16.85 29.64 -38.43
C GLN A 106 -17.65 30.54 -37.47
N ALA A 107 -17.24 30.65 -36.20
CA ALA A 107 -17.97 31.39 -35.15
C ALA A 107 -17.22 32.62 -34.61
N ALA A 108 -16.15 33.06 -35.27
CA ALA A 108 -15.26 34.13 -34.80
C ALA A 108 -15.98 35.47 -34.53
N GLU A 109 -17.05 35.79 -35.26
CA GLU A 109 -17.83 37.02 -35.05
C GLU A 109 -18.71 37.00 -33.79
N TYR A 110 -19.01 35.82 -33.22
CA TYR A 110 -19.86 35.65 -32.03
C TYR A 110 -19.11 35.14 -30.79
N ALA A 111 -17.82 34.79 -30.94
CA ALA A 111 -17.00 34.16 -29.89
C ALA A 111 -16.96 34.98 -28.58
N CYS A 112 -16.87 36.31 -28.67
CA CYS A 112 -16.78 37.19 -27.50
C CYS A 112 -18.06 37.22 -26.64
N GLN A 113 -19.25 37.05 -27.22
CA GLN A 113 -20.52 36.99 -26.45
C GLN A 113 -20.77 35.61 -25.86
N LEU A 114 -20.25 34.56 -26.51
CA LEU A 114 -20.31 33.19 -26.01
C LEU A 114 -19.39 33.00 -24.80
N GLU A 115 -18.21 33.60 -24.81
CA GLU A 115 -17.22 33.48 -23.72
C GLU A 115 -17.79 33.94 -22.37
N GLU A 116 -18.37 35.13 -22.27
CA GLU A 116 -18.98 35.64 -21.04
C GLU A 116 -20.11 34.73 -20.54
N SER A 117 -20.94 34.22 -21.46
CA SER A 117 -22.04 33.30 -21.15
C SER A 117 -21.55 31.94 -20.64
N VAL A 118 -20.47 31.42 -21.24
CA VAL A 118 -19.81 30.17 -20.81
C VAL A 118 -19.21 30.34 -19.42
N ILE A 119 -18.46 31.42 -19.20
CA ILE A 119 -17.86 31.74 -17.89
C ILE A 119 -18.95 31.86 -16.80
N ALA A 120 -20.00 32.64 -17.06
CA ALA A 120 -21.11 32.78 -16.12
C ALA A 120 -21.83 31.45 -15.85
N THR A 121 -21.96 30.60 -16.87
CA THR A 121 -22.55 29.26 -16.73
C THR A 121 -21.67 28.36 -15.88
N ASN A 122 -20.35 28.33 -16.10
CA ASN A 122 -19.41 27.53 -15.31
C ASN A 122 -19.43 27.95 -13.84
N VAL A 123 -19.38 29.27 -13.56
CA VAL A 123 -19.50 29.84 -12.22
C VAL A 123 -20.81 29.40 -11.55
N ARG A 124 -21.94 29.50 -12.25
CA ARG A 124 -23.25 29.06 -11.75
C ARG A 124 -23.29 27.55 -11.47
N THR A 125 -22.75 26.74 -12.37
CA THR A 125 -22.65 25.28 -12.21
C THR A 125 -21.85 24.94 -10.96
N PHE A 126 -20.71 25.59 -10.75
CA PHE A 126 -19.87 25.40 -9.56
C PHE A 126 -20.63 25.79 -8.27
N LEU A 127 -21.24 26.98 -8.25
CA LEU A 127 -21.99 27.49 -7.11
C LEU A 127 -23.19 26.60 -6.74
N SER A 128 -23.78 25.90 -7.71
CA SER A 128 -24.89 24.97 -7.45
C SER A 128 -24.50 23.79 -6.56
N ARG A 129 -23.20 23.47 -6.48
CA ARG A 129 -22.64 22.38 -5.66
C ARG A 129 -21.86 22.86 -4.45
N LEU A 130 -21.35 24.09 -4.49
CA LEU A 130 -20.61 24.68 -3.37
C LEU A 130 -21.56 25.02 -2.20
N PRO A 131 -21.19 24.75 -0.94
CA PRO A 131 -21.99 25.18 0.21
C PRO A 131 -22.19 26.70 0.25
N LYS A 132 -23.42 27.15 0.54
CA LYS A 132 -23.82 28.58 0.51
C LYS A 132 -22.90 29.52 1.29
N ARG A 133 -22.31 29.04 2.39
CA ARG A 133 -21.37 29.82 3.23
C ARG A 133 -20.13 30.31 2.48
N HIS A 134 -19.75 29.65 1.38
CA HIS A 134 -18.57 30.01 0.58
C HIS A 134 -18.91 30.85 -0.65
N HIS A 135 -20.19 31.06 -0.98
CA HIS A 135 -20.61 31.71 -2.23
C HIS A 135 -20.10 33.14 -2.35
N ALA A 136 -20.22 33.95 -1.30
CA ALA A 136 -19.78 35.35 -1.33
C ALA A 136 -18.26 35.47 -1.61
N ARG A 137 -17.46 34.68 -0.88
CA ARG A 137 -16.00 34.64 -1.06
C ARG A 137 -15.60 34.10 -2.44
N PHE A 138 -16.34 33.11 -2.94
CA PHE A 138 -16.10 32.54 -4.27
C PHE A 138 -16.34 33.59 -5.36
N LEU A 139 -17.48 34.28 -5.32
CA LEU A 139 -17.83 35.31 -6.30
C LEU A 139 -16.85 36.48 -6.28
N GLU A 140 -16.42 36.93 -5.09
CA GLU A 140 -15.41 37.98 -4.95
C GLU A 140 -14.12 37.69 -5.74
N HIS A 141 -13.74 36.42 -5.86
CA HIS A 141 -12.49 36.01 -6.51
C HIS A 141 -12.68 35.54 -7.97
N PHE A 142 -13.81 34.90 -8.29
CA PHE A 142 -13.97 34.19 -9.58
C PHE A 142 -15.13 34.69 -10.45
N GLU A 143 -15.88 35.71 -10.01
CA GLU A 143 -16.92 36.30 -10.84
C GLU A 143 -16.30 36.88 -12.13
N GLY A 144 -16.81 36.43 -13.29
CA GLY A 144 -16.30 36.83 -14.59
C GLY A 144 -14.94 36.24 -15.00
N GLN A 145 -14.38 35.29 -14.23
CA GLN A 145 -13.12 34.63 -14.57
C GLN A 145 -13.31 33.19 -15.08
N ASP A 146 -12.44 32.73 -15.98
CA ASP A 146 -12.43 31.35 -16.43
C ASP A 146 -11.86 30.40 -15.37
N ILE A 147 -12.76 29.77 -14.61
CA ILE A 147 -12.43 28.77 -13.59
C ILE A 147 -11.95 27.43 -14.16
N CYS A 148 -11.99 27.21 -15.48
CA CYS A 148 -11.53 25.97 -16.12
C CYS A 148 -10.00 25.95 -16.31
N GLY A 149 -9.40 27.13 -16.41
CA GLY A 149 -7.96 27.28 -16.61
C GLY A 149 -7.13 26.75 -15.45
N MET A 150 -6.00 26.11 -15.76
CA MET A 150 -5.08 25.59 -14.74
C MET A 150 -4.38 26.70 -13.94
N ASP A 151 -4.33 27.92 -14.48
CA ASP A 151 -3.68 29.06 -13.84
C ASP A 151 -4.37 29.46 -12.52
N LEU A 152 -5.70 29.29 -12.47
CA LEU A 152 -6.52 29.56 -11.28
C LEU A 152 -6.75 28.31 -10.41
N TYR A 153 -6.23 27.14 -10.82
CA TYR A 153 -6.54 25.87 -10.15
C TYR A 153 -6.13 25.87 -8.67
N ASP A 154 -4.98 26.45 -8.34
CA ASP A 154 -4.52 26.53 -6.95
C ASP A 154 -5.44 27.39 -6.07
N GLU A 155 -5.90 28.53 -6.58
CA GLU A 155 -6.81 29.43 -5.87
C GLU A 155 -8.22 28.82 -5.76
N LEU A 156 -8.62 28.03 -6.76
CA LEU A 156 -9.90 27.34 -6.80
C LEU A 156 -9.94 26.11 -5.88
N LEU A 157 -8.79 25.46 -5.65
CA LEU A 157 -8.70 24.20 -4.90
C LEU A 157 -9.34 24.27 -3.51
N PRO A 158 -9.17 25.31 -2.67
CA PRO A 158 -9.88 25.44 -1.41
C PRO A 158 -11.40 25.28 -1.52
N PHE A 159 -12.01 25.70 -2.62
CA PHE A 159 -13.44 25.56 -2.86
C PHE A 159 -13.80 24.17 -3.40
N LEU A 160 -12.92 23.57 -4.22
CA LEU A 160 -13.07 22.17 -4.66
C LEU A 160 -13.02 21.19 -3.48
N LEU A 161 -12.21 21.47 -2.45
CA LEU A 161 -12.11 20.65 -1.23
C LEU A 161 -13.41 20.65 -0.40
N GLU A 162 -14.28 21.64 -0.59
CA GLU A 162 -15.61 21.70 0.05
C GLU A 162 -16.67 20.89 -0.72
N LEU A 163 -16.33 20.36 -1.90
CA LEU A 163 -17.22 19.49 -2.67
C LEU A 163 -17.12 18.04 -2.18
N GLU A 164 -18.25 17.36 -2.08
CA GLU A 164 -18.28 15.98 -1.56
C GLU A 164 -17.73 14.94 -2.54
N ARG A 165 -17.85 15.23 -3.85
CA ARG A 165 -17.60 14.33 -4.98
C ARG A 165 -16.39 14.78 -5.79
N ALA A 166 -15.96 13.94 -6.73
CA ALA A 166 -14.71 14.17 -7.44
C ALA A 166 -14.80 15.36 -8.41
N HIS A 167 -13.67 16.02 -8.66
CA HIS A 167 -13.53 16.92 -9.81
C HIS A 167 -12.74 16.24 -10.94
N VAL A 168 -12.96 16.73 -12.17
CA VAL A 168 -12.47 16.08 -13.39
C VAL A 168 -11.65 17.05 -14.21
N MET A 169 -10.47 16.60 -14.62
CA MET A 169 -9.63 17.27 -15.59
C MET A 169 -9.52 16.43 -16.86
N ALA A 170 -9.44 17.10 -18.00
CA ALA A 170 -9.28 16.47 -19.30
C ALA A 170 -8.73 17.48 -20.31
N HIS A 171 -8.47 17.03 -21.54
CA HIS A 171 -8.10 17.95 -22.60
C HIS A 171 -9.28 18.79 -23.07
N ASP A 172 -9.04 20.09 -23.25
CA ASP A 172 -9.90 20.95 -24.05
C ASP A 172 -9.71 20.69 -25.57
N ALA A 173 -10.41 21.46 -26.40
CA ALA A 173 -10.27 21.41 -27.86
C ALA A 173 -8.85 21.71 -28.38
N THR A 174 -8.00 22.39 -27.59
CA THR A 174 -6.61 22.70 -27.94
C THR A 174 -5.62 21.61 -27.50
N GLY A 175 -6.11 20.58 -26.80
CA GLY A 175 -5.28 19.50 -26.25
C GLY A 175 -4.62 19.86 -24.91
N ARG A 176 -5.03 20.93 -24.23
CA ARG A 176 -4.50 21.32 -22.93
C ARG A 176 -5.36 20.80 -21.79
N PHE A 177 -4.73 20.41 -20.68
CA PHE A 177 -5.47 20.03 -19.48
C PHE A 177 -6.21 21.23 -18.90
N THR A 178 -7.53 21.07 -18.70
CA THR A 178 -8.41 22.04 -18.05
C THR A 178 -9.35 21.33 -17.08
N LEU A 179 -9.92 22.07 -16.13
CA LEU A 179 -11.00 21.58 -15.28
C LEU A 179 -12.29 21.49 -16.11
N GLN A 180 -12.69 20.27 -16.44
CA GLN A 180 -13.78 19.96 -17.37
C GLN A 180 -15.06 19.49 -16.64
N GLY A 181 -14.98 19.31 -15.33
CA GLY A 181 -16.16 18.94 -14.56
C GLY A 181 -15.98 18.93 -13.05
N VAL A 182 -17.10 19.02 -12.36
CA VAL A 182 -17.20 18.94 -10.91
C VAL A 182 -18.28 17.94 -10.49
N TYR A 183 -18.29 17.60 -9.21
CA TYR A 183 -19.31 16.75 -8.59
C TYR A 183 -19.45 15.35 -9.23
N ALA A 184 -18.33 14.79 -9.69
CA ALA A 184 -18.27 13.55 -10.43
C ALA A 184 -18.42 12.30 -9.56
N SER A 185 -19.19 11.35 -10.08
CA SER A 185 -19.60 10.12 -9.40
C SER A 185 -18.80 8.94 -9.91
N LEU A 186 -17.74 8.56 -9.19
CA LEU A 186 -16.89 7.43 -9.58
C LEU A 186 -17.62 6.11 -9.30
N PRO A 187 -18.07 5.34 -10.32
CA PRO A 187 -18.87 4.14 -10.10
C PRO A 187 -18.07 3.04 -9.38
N SER A 188 -18.69 2.43 -8.36
CA SER A 188 -18.13 1.32 -7.60
C SER A 188 -18.90 0.03 -7.88
N ASN A 189 -18.34 -0.84 -8.72
CA ASN A 189 -18.89 -2.19 -8.97
C ASN A 189 -18.24 -3.24 -8.07
N LEU A 190 -18.11 -2.93 -6.78
CA LEU A 190 -17.29 -3.71 -5.84
C LEU A 190 -17.63 -5.22 -5.84
N ASP A 191 -18.90 -5.60 -5.77
CA ASP A 191 -19.29 -7.01 -5.67
C ASP A 191 -18.87 -7.81 -6.91
N SER A 192 -19.07 -7.23 -8.11
CA SER A 192 -18.68 -7.86 -9.37
C SER A 192 -17.16 -7.97 -9.51
N GLU A 193 -16.44 -6.89 -9.17
CA GLU A 193 -14.98 -6.87 -9.21
C GLU A 193 -14.38 -7.87 -8.20
N LEU A 194 -14.94 -7.92 -6.99
CA LEU A 194 -14.51 -8.84 -5.94
C LEU A 194 -14.71 -10.29 -6.35
N LYS A 195 -15.89 -10.64 -6.90
CA LYS A 195 -16.18 -12.00 -7.39
C LYS A 195 -15.26 -12.39 -8.54
N GLN A 196 -15.08 -11.53 -9.54
CA GLN A 196 -14.16 -11.76 -10.65
C GLN A 196 -12.72 -11.96 -10.17
N PHE A 197 -12.26 -11.11 -9.26
CA PHE A 197 -10.92 -11.19 -8.69
C PHE A 197 -10.72 -12.50 -7.91
N GLY A 198 -11.65 -12.84 -7.02
CA GLY A 198 -11.59 -14.06 -6.22
C GLY A 198 -11.66 -15.36 -7.04
N LEU A 199 -12.43 -15.39 -8.12
CA LEU A 199 -12.43 -16.49 -9.09
C LEU A 199 -11.07 -16.60 -9.79
N ARG A 200 -10.51 -15.47 -10.25
CA ARG A 200 -9.22 -15.42 -10.95
C ARG A 200 -8.06 -15.94 -10.09
N ILE A 201 -8.06 -15.63 -8.79
CA ILE A 201 -7.00 -16.10 -7.87
C ILE A 201 -7.29 -17.47 -7.24
N GLY A 202 -8.39 -18.13 -7.64
CA GLY A 202 -8.76 -19.46 -7.16
C GLY A 202 -9.26 -19.51 -5.71
N LYS A 203 -9.59 -18.36 -5.10
CA LYS A 203 -10.15 -18.28 -3.74
C LYS A 203 -11.68 -18.38 -3.73
N PHE A 204 -12.35 -18.21 -4.88
CA PHE A 204 -13.79 -18.46 -5.04
C PHE A 204 -14.04 -19.57 -6.06
N LYS A 205 -15.19 -20.23 -5.92
CA LYS A 205 -15.71 -21.22 -6.87
C LYS A 205 -17.23 -21.06 -6.99
N PRO A 206 -17.81 -21.10 -8.21
CA PRO A 206 -19.26 -21.04 -8.39
C PRO A 206 -19.97 -22.16 -7.60
N GLY A 207 -21.05 -21.81 -6.90
CA GLY A 207 -21.84 -22.74 -6.10
C GLY A 207 -21.24 -23.15 -4.74
N ASN A 208 -20.06 -22.64 -4.36
CA ASN A 208 -19.44 -22.94 -3.07
C ASN A 208 -19.49 -21.73 -2.12
N ASN A 209 -20.59 -21.61 -1.37
CA ASN A 209 -20.83 -20.48 -0.46
C ASN A 209 -19.85 -20.45 0.72
N ILE A 210 -19.52 -21.62 1.30
CA ILE A 210 -18.58 -21.72 2.42
C ILE A 210 -17.20 -21.18 2.01
N MET A 211 -16.71 -21.58 0.83
CA MET A 211 -15.43 -21.09 0.31
C MET A 211 -15.46 -19.58 0.08
N TYR A 212 -16.57 -19.04 -0.42
CA TYR A 212 -16.73 -17.60 -0.59
C TYR A 212 -16.67 -16.89 0.77
N GLU A 213 -17.45 -17.31 1.76
CA GLU A 213 -17.51 -16.70 3.08
C GLU A 213 -16.15 -16.72 3.80
N CYS A 214 -15.45 -17.85 3.78
CA CYS A 214 -14.13 -17.98 4.41
C CYS A 214 -13.06 -17.11 3.76
N ASN A 215 -13.15 -16.83 2.45
CA ASN A 215 -12.11 -16.10 1.72
C ASN A 215 -12.48 -14.66 1.37
N ARG A 216 -13.75 -14.24 1.50
CA ARG A 216 -14.23 -12.93 1.02
C ARG A 216 -13.41 -11.77 1.57
N LEU A 217 -13.13 -11.77 2.87
CA LEU A 217 -12.38 -10.69 3.52
C LEU A 217 -10.94 -10.61 2.99
N PHE A 218 -10.28 -11.77 2.85
CA PHE A 218 -8.94 -11.86 2.28
C PHE A 218 -8.91 -11.31 0.85
N VAL A 219 -9.82 -11.76 -0.01
CA VAL A 219 -9.89 -11.34 -1.41
C VAL A 219 -10.10 -9.82 -1.49
N TYR A 220 -10.96 -9.27 -0.64
CA TYR A 220 -11.22 -7.83 -0.63
C TYR A 220 -10.01 -7.04 -0.15
N GLN A 221 -9.38 -7.46 0.95
CA GLN A 221 -8.20 -6.81 1.49
C GLN A 221 -7.04 -6.83 0.50
N PHE A 222 -6.75 -8.00 -0.09
CA PHE A 222 -5.68 -8.14 -1.07
C PHE A 222 -5.93 -7.26 -2.30
N MET A 223 -7.17 -7.24 -2.81
CA MET A 223 -7.52 -6.39 -3.95
C MET A 223 -7.33 -4.90 -3.62
N MET A 224 -7.82 -4.44 -2.48
CA MET A 224 -7.69 -3.03 -2.08
C MET A 224 -6.24 -2.63 -1.82
N GLU A 225 -5.45 -3.51 -1.19
CA GLU A 225 -4.02 -3.30 -0.99
C GLU A 225 -3.28 -3.16 -2.33
N LEU A 226 -3.63 -3.96 -3.34
CA LEU A 226 -3.07 -3.90 -4.69
C LEU A 226 -3.20 -2.50 -5.33
N TYR A 227 -4.29 -1.79 -5.00
CA TYR A 227 -4.58 -0.43 -5.44
C TYR A 227 -4.22 0.63 -4.38
N GLY A 228 -3.40 0.29 -3.38
CA GLY A 228 -2.84 1.24 -2.43
C GLY A 228 -3.80 1.75 -1.36
N PHE A 229 -4.95 1.11 -1.15
CA PHE A 229 -5.97 1.61 -0.23
C PHE A 229 -6.27 0.62 0.92
N PRO A 230 -6.42 1.09 2.17
CA PRO A 230 -7.13 0.32 3.19
C PRO A 230 -8.64 0.35 2.94
N ILE A 231 -9.35 -0.62 3.51
CA ILE A 231 -10.82 -0.71 3.49
C ILE A 231 -11.38 0.21 4.59
N VAL A 232 -11.54 1.51 4.31
CA VAL A 232 -12.01 2.49 5.33
C VAL A 232 -13.18 3.31 4.85
N SER A 233 -13.10 3.87 3.63
CA SER A 233 -14.12 4.80 3.13
C SER A 233 -14.57 4.44 1.72
N GLU A 234 -15.82 4.79 1.41
CA GLU A 234 -16.41 4.56 0.10
C GLU A 234 -15.59 5.26 -1.00
N ARG A 235 -15.13 6.49 -0.74
CA ARG A 235 -14.32 7.29 -1.67
C ARG A 235 -13.07 6.56 -2.17
N ARG A 236 -12.40 5.80 -1.29
CA ARG A 236 -11.21 5.02 -1.66
C ARG A 236 -11.60 3.78 -2.46
N THR A 237 -12.63 3.09 -2.01
CA THR A 237 -13.17 1.93 -2.70
C THR A 237 -13.63 2.28 -4.11
N SER A 238 -14.40 3.35 -4.28
CA SER A 238 -14.87 3.82 -5.58
C SER A 238 -13.72 4.23 -6.48
N SER A 239 -12.72 4.94 -5.97
CA SER A 239 -11.54 5.31 -6.74
C SER A 239 -10.71 4.11 -7.18
N ALA A 240 -10.56 3.10 -6.32
CA ALA A 240 -9.91 1.84 -6.67
C ALA A 240 -10.69 1.11 -7.77
N MET A 241 -12.00 0.90 -7.59
CA MET A 241 -12.86 0.23 -8.56
C MET A 241 -12.89 0.98 -9.90
N PHE A 242 -12.94 2.31 -9.86
CA PHE A 242 -12.93 3.13 -11.06
C PHE A 242 -11.60 3.01 -11.81
N SER A 243 -10.46 3.03 -11.10
CA SER A 243 -9.15 2.83 -11.72
C SER A 243 -9.01 1.44 -12.38
N ILE A 244 -9.57 0.39 -11.78
CA ILE A 244 -9.64 -0.96 -12.39
C ILE A 244 -10.37 -0.90 -13.73
N ARG A 245 -11.53 -0.24 -13.75
CA ARG A 245 -12.34 -0.10 -14.96
C ARG A 245 -11.61 0.67 -16.05
N LEU A 246 -10.97 1.79 -15.70
CA LEU A 246 -10.20 2.60 -16.65
C LEU A 246 -9.02 1.82 -17.25
N LEU A 247 -8.32 1.00 -16.45
CA LEU A 247 -7.26 0.13 -16.95
C LEU A 247 -7.76 -0.91 -17.94
N ARG A 248 -8.91 -1.55 -17.67
CA ARG A 248 -9.52 -2.51 -18.60
C ARG A 248 -9.91 -1.86 -19.93
N GLN A 249 -10.24 -0.57 -19.90
CA GLN A 249 -10.55 0.24 -21.07
C GLN A 249 -9.30 0.83 -21.75
N ASN A 250 -8.08 0.47 -21.31
CA ASN A 250 -6.80 0.99 -21.80
C ASN A 250 -6.71 2.53 -21.79
N GLN A 251 -7.34 3.17 -20.80
CA GLN A 251 -7.33 4.63 -20.69
C GLN A 251 -6.00 5.14 -20.10
N ARG A 252 -5.56 6.31 -20.58
CA ARG A 252 -4.49 7.11 -19.96
C ARG A 252 -5.13 8.02 -18.91
N PHE A 253 -4.79 7.83 -17.63
CA PHE A 253 -5.47 8.50 -16.53
C PHE A 253 -4.60 8.71 -15.29
N ILE A 254 -5.05 9.64 -14.46
CA ILE A 254 -4.66 9.78 -13.05
C ILE A 254 -5.93 9.75 -12.20
N VAL A 255 -5.96 8.95 -11.14
CA VAL A 255 -6.97 9.04 -10.07
C VAL A 255 -6.24 9.42 -8.78
N ARG A 256 -6.60 10.56 -8.19
CA ARG A 256 -6.03 11.02 -6.90
C ARG A 256 -7.09 11.04 -5.82
N VAL A 257 -6.71 10.62 -4.63
CA VAL A 257 -7.59 10.59 -3.47
C VAL A 257 -6.82 11.07 -2.24
N LEU A 258 -7.43 11.98 -1.50
CA LEU A 258 -7.04 12.28 -0.12
C LEU A 258 -8.19 11.86 0.78
N GLY A 259 -7.91 10.91 1.68
CA GLY A 259 -8.89 10.50 2.69
C GLY A 259 -8.59 11.13 4.04
N GLN A 260 -9.66 11.51 4.74
CA GLN A 260 -9.55 12.15 6.06
C GLN A 260 -8.93 11.22 7.11
N SER A 261 -8.98 9.89 6.95
CA SER A 261 -8.41 8.94 7.92
C SER A 261 -6.90 8.70 7.77
N ASP A 262 -6.40 8.55 6.55
CA ASP A 262 -4.98 8.20 6.32
C ASP A 262 -4.09 9.43 6.13
N ARG A 263 -4.68 10.59 5.84
CA ARG A 263 -3.95 11.86 5.68
C ARG A 263 -2.87 11.76 4.59
N THR A 264 -3.08 10.86 3.63
CA THR A 264 -2.17 10.62 2.51
C THR A 264 -2.84 10.96 1.19
N ILE A 265 -2.14 11.66 0.33
CA ILE A 265 -2.55 11.82 -1.06
C ILE A 265 -2.11 10.56 -1.80
N THR A 266 -3.06 9.68 -2.12
CA THR A 266 -2.82 8.49 -2.92
C THR A 266 -3.07 8.80 -4.40
N THR A 267 -2.09 8.50 -5.24
CA THR A 267 -2.16 8.69 -6.70
C THR A 267 -2.08 7.35 -7.40
N LEU A 268 -3.09 7.05 -8.21
CA LEU A 268 -3.12 5.92 -9.13
C LEU A 268 -2.96 6.46 -10.55
N MET A 269 -1.86 6.10 -11.21
CA MET A 269 -1.56 6.58 -12.56
C MET A 269 -1.39 5.42 -13.52
N SER A 270 -2.04 5.46 -14.68
CA SER A 270 -1.79 4.43 -15.68
C SER A 270 -0.38 4.55 -16.25
N ARG A 271 0.20 3.41 -16.62
CA ARG A 271 1.58 3.35 -17.16
C ARG A 271 1.58 3.81 -18.62
N GLN A 272 2.74 4.27 -19.11
CA GLN A 272 2.90 4.58 -20.53
C GLN A 272 2.69 3.33 -21.40
N ALA A 273 2.28 3.52 -22.65
CA ALA A 273 1.87 2.43 -23.53
C ALA A 273 3.02 1.47 -23.90
N ASP A 274 4.24 1.98 -23.95
CA ASP A 274 5.50 1.30 -24.21
C ASP A 274 6.00 0.47 -23.00
N ALA A 275 5.46 0.70 -21.81
CA ALA A 275 5.84 -0.06 -20.63
C ALA A 275 5.57 -1.57 -20.80
N PRO A 276 6.43 -2.46 -20.25
CA PRO A 276 6.24 -3.90 -20.34
C PRO A 276 4.84 -4.32 -19.89
N ALA A 277 4.19 -5.23 -20.64
CA ALA A 277 2.81 -5.66 -20.37
C ALA A 277 2.59 -6.16 -18.94
N ARG A 278 3.62 -6.76 -18.32
CA ARG A 278 3.59 -7.19 -16.92
C ARG A 278 3.36 -6.04 -15.94
N ILE A 279 3.96 -4.87 -16.19
CA ILE A 279 3.86 -3.68 -15.33
C ILE A 279 2.57 -2.90 -15.61
N ARG A 280 2.01 -3.01 -16.83
CA ARG A 280 0.72 -2.39 -17.22
C ARG A 280 -0.53 -3.04 -16.60
N ARG A 281 -0.39 -4.20 -15.93
CA ARG A 281 -1.52 -4.91 -15.29
C ARG A 281 -2.19 -4.11 -14.17
N TYR A 282 -1.44 -3.19 -13.56
CA TYR A 282 -1.87 -2.37 -12.43
C TYR A 282 -1.44 -0.92 -12.62
N PRO A 283 -2.14 0.06 -12.04
CA PRO A 283 -1.71 1.44 -12.11
C PRO A 283 -0.49 1.63 -11.20
N ARG A 284 0.40 2.58 -11.49
CA ARG A 284 1.43 3.02 -10.54
C ARG A 284 0.74 3.59 -9.31
N VAL A 285 1.11 3.10 -8.12
CA VAL A 285 0.61 3.60 -6.83
C VAL A 285 1.70 4.45 -6.20
N GLU A 286 1.34 5.69 -5.85
CA GLU A 286 2.17 6.57 -5.04
C GLU A 286 1.37 7.14 -3.87
N LYS A 287 2.05 7.37 -2.75
CA LYS A 287 1.50 8.09 -1.61
C LYS A 287 2.39 9.24 -1.21
N ILE A 288 1.78 10.36 -0.87
CA ILE A 288 2.47 11.53 -0.32
C ILE A 288 1.85 11.90 1.01
N ALA A 289 2.67 12.08 2.04
CA ALA A 289 2.22 12.44 3.38
C ALA A 289 3.28 13.29 4.11
N LEU A 290 2.84 13.95 5.18
CA LEU A 290 3.75 14.55 6.16
C LEU A 290 4.14 13.49 7.19
N VAL A 291 5.44 13.27 7.35
CA VAL A 291 5.98 12.23 8.22
C VAL A 291 6.99 12.81 9.19
N ARG A 292 6.93 12.35 10.43
CA ARG A 292 7.93 12.66 11.45
C ARG A 292 9.14 11.72 11.32
N VAL A 293 10.33 12.28 11.17
CA VAL A 293 11.59 11.53 11.21
C VAL A 293 11.89 11.11 12.65
N ASN A 294 12.31 9.86 12.82
CA ASN A 294 12.61 9.31 14.14
C ASN A 294 13.88 9.96 14.71
N GLU A 295 13.84 10.33 15.99
CA GLU A 295 14.97 10.89 16.76
C GLU A 295 16.20 9.98 16.75
N SER A 296 16.02 8.68 16.57
CA SER A 296 17.12 7.72 16.49
C SER A 296 17.98 7.88 15.22
N GLN A 297 17.48 8.55 14.18
CA GLN A 297 18.15 8.66 12.87
C GLN A 297 19.00 9.93 12.79
N LYS A 298 20.02 10.05 13.65
CA LYS A 298 20.83 11.28 13.78
C LYS A 298 21.46 11.75 12.47
N GLU A 299 22.14 10.86 11.73
CA GLU A 299 22.75 11.17 10.43
C GLU A 299 21.72 11.65 9.40
N THR A 300 20.53 11.03 9.37
CA THR A 300 19.42 11.46 8.51
C THR A 300 18.93 12.84 8.92
N ILE A 301 18.80 13.11 10.22
CA ILE A 301 18.35 14.42 10.74
C ILE A 301 19.35 15.52 10.37
N GLU A 302 20.65 15.29 10.60
CA GLU A 302 21.72 16.22 10.25
C GLU A 302 21.70 16.55 8.75
N LEU A 303 21.63 15.53 7.89
CA LEU A 303 21.54 15.72 6.43
C LEU A 303 20.32 16.54 6.01
N LEU A 304 19.15 16.26 6.60
CA LEU A 304 17.90 16.94 6.29
C LEU A 304 17.89 18.38 6.79
N GLU A 305 18.52 18.65 7.93
CA GLU A 305 18.67 19.98 8.52
C GLU A 305 19.62 20.84 7.67
N ASP A 306 20.82 20.34 7.39
CA ASP A 306 21.84 21.01 6.58
C ASP A 306 21.32 21.40 5.20
N GLN A 307 20.45 20.56 4.64
CA GLN A 307 19.88 20.77 3.31
C GLN A 307 18.47 21.39 3.33
N GLY A 308 17.92 21.77 4.48
CA GLY A 308 16.65 22.51 4.58
C GLY A 308 15.39 21.72 4.17
N PHE A 309 15.38 20.39 4.32
CA PHE A 309 14.26 19.53 3.95
C PHE A 309 13.12 19.48 4.96
N PHE A 310 13.32 20.02 6.17
CA PHE A 310 12.27 20.04 7.19
C PHE A 310 11.18 21.07 6.87
N VAL A 311 9.92 20.61 6.94
CA VAL A 311 8.73 21.46 7.02
C VAL A 311 8.64 22.09 8.42
N ASP A 312 8.96 21.31 9.44
CA ASP A 312 9.08 21.78 10.81
C ASP A 312 10.30 21.09 11.44
N SER A 313 11.38 21.85 11.62
CA SER A 313 12.63 21.35 12.20
C SER A 313 12.44 20.91 13.65
N LYS A 314 11.61 21.61 14.43
CA LYS A 314 11.37 21.30 15.86
C LYS A 314 10.70 19.95 16.01
N ASN A 315 9.73 19.67 15.16
CA ASN A 315 8.98 18.40 15.16
C ASN A 315 9.54 17.36 14.17
N ARG A 316 10.65 17.67 13.48
CA ARG A 316 11.31 16.85 12.44
C ARG A 316 10.34 16.33 11.38
N VAL A 317 9.46 17.20 10.90
CA VAL A 317 8.43 16.84 9.91
C VAL A 317 8.97 17.09 8.50
N VAL A 318 8.81 16.11 7.63
CA VAL A 318 9.20 16.18 6.21
C VAL A 318 8.04 15.76 5.31
N ILE A 319 8.11 16.15 4.03
CA ILE A 319 7.22 15.63 2.99
C ILE A 319 7.83 14.34 2.45
N LEU A 320 7.13 13.22 2.62
CA LEU A 320 7.58 11.92 2.14
C LEU A 320 6.68 11.44 1.00
N ARG A 321 7.28 11.15 -0.15
CA ARG A 321 6.66 10.42 -1.27
C ARG A 321 7.12 8.97 -1.25
N VAL A 322 6.19 8.05 -1.40
CA VAL A 322 6.43 6.60 -1.44
C VAL A 322 5.85 6.03 -2.70
N THR A 323 6.69 5.39 -3.50
CA THR A 323 6.27 4.64 -4.68
C THR A 323 6.20 3.16 -4.32
N TYR A 324 5.12 2.50 -4.72
CA TYR A 324 4.91 1.07 -4.42
C TYR A 324 5.09 0.21 -5.66
N GLN A 325 5.44 -1.05 -5.41
CA GLN A 325 5.45 -2.12 -6.40
C GLN A 325 4.36 -3.13 -6.06
N GLN A 326 3.49 -3.39 -7.04
CA GLN A 326 2.46 -4.41 -6.97
C GLN A 326 3.01 -5.81 -7.19
N HIS A 327 2.46 -6.76 -6.44
CA HIS A 327 2.74 -8.19 -6.56
C HIS A 327 1.46 -8.94 -6.90
N GLU A 328 1.55 -9.83 -7.88
CA GLU A 328 0.45 -10.72 -8.20
C GLU A 328 0.28 -11.76 -7.10
N TYR A 329 -0.98 -12.12 -6.84
CA TYR A 329 -1.27 -13.22 -5.93
C TYR A 329 -0.63 -14.50 -6.47
N ASN A 330 0.16 -15.15 -5.62
CA ASN A 330 0.72 -16.46 -5.90
C ASN A 330 0.41 -17.40 -4.72
N PRO A 331 -0.39 -18.45 -4.92
CA PRO A 331 -0.73 -19.41 -3.85
C PRO A 331 0.50 -20.17 -3.33
N LYS A 332 1.62 -20.12 -4.05
CA LYS A 332 2.87 -20.76 -3.65
C LYS A 332 3.75 -19.87 -2.76
N ASN A 333 3.45 -18.58 -2.62
CA ASN A 333 4.26 -17.66 -1.83
C ASN A 333 3.90 -17.78 -0.34
N VAL A 334 4.87 -17.73 0.56
CA VAL A 334 4.59 -17.65 2.01
C VAL A 334 3.84 -16.36 2.33
N ARG A 335 4.14 -15.29 1.60
CA ARG A 335 3.49 -13.97 1.64
C ARG A 335 2.21 -13.89 0.78
N GLU A 336 1.39 -14.94 0.75
CA GLU A 336 0.11 -14.98 0.00
C GLU A 336 -0.74 -13.71 0.18
N ASP A 337 -0.56 -13.00 1.30
CA ASP A 337 -1.40 -11.88 1.73
C ASP A 337 -0.84 -10.49 1.43
N ARG A 338 0.34 -10.34 0.81
CA ARG A 338 0.86 -9.00 0.46
C ARG A 338 0.76 -8.70 -1.02
N ALA A 339 0.03 -7.63 -1.32
CA ALA A 339 -0.19 -7.13 -2.66
C ALA A 339 0.78 -6.01 -3.04
N LEU A 340 1.40 -5.33 -2.06
CA LEU A 340 2.39 -4.26 -2.30
C LEU A 340 3.71 -4.45 -1.55
N SER A 341 4.78 -3.88 -2.11
CA SER A 341 6.03 -3.56 -1.41
C SER A 341 6.42 -2.10 -1.65
N VAL A 342 7.16 -1.49 -0.74
CA VAL A 342 7.79 -0.19 -0.99
C VAL A 342 8.86 -0.39 -2.05
N HIS A 343 8.78 0.36 -3.15
CA HIS A 343 9.74 0.34 -4.24
C HIS A 343 10.79 1.45 -4.09
N ARG A 344 10.32 2.67 -3.79
CA ARG A 344 11.16 3.85 -3.63
C ARG A 344 10.55 4.80 -2.61
N GLN A 345 11.40 5.52 -1.88
CA GLN A 345 11.03 6.60 -0.96
C GLN A 345 11.76 7.85 -1.41
N GLU A 346 11.10 9.00 -1.35
CA GLU A 346 11.67 10.29 -1.72
C GLU A 346 11.26 11.34 -0.70
N VAL A 347 12.22 12.03 -0.09
CA VAL A 347 11.95 13.22 0.72
C VAL A 347 11.89 14.41 -0.20
N VAL A 348 10.76 15.13 -0.21
CA VAL A 348 10.54 16.29 -1.09
C VAL A 348 10.88 17.57 -0.33
N HIS A 349 11.72 18.42 -0.92
CA HIS A 349 12.10 19.69 -0.32
C HIS A 349 10.93 20.69 -0.37
N PRO A 350 10.60 21.37 0.75
CA PRO A 350 9.39 22.18 0.85
C PRO A 350 9.40 23.45 -0.04
N PHE A 351 10.57 23.97 -0.42
CA PHE A 351 10.69 25.18 -1.26
C PHE A 351 11.08 24.94 -2.74
N THR A 352 12.03 24.05 -3.01
CA THR A 352 12.58 23.80 -4.36
C THR A 352 11.98 22.59 -5.05
N GLY A 353 11.19 21.75 -4.35
CA GLY A 353 10.64 20.52 -4.90
C GLY A 353 11.65 19.39 -5.17
N ARG A 354 12.96 19.64 -4.98
CA ARG A 354 14.02 18.63 -5.16
C ARG A 354 13.79 17.43 -4.24
N THR A 355 14.22 16.25 -4.67
CA THR A 355 14.05 15.02 -3.91
C THR A 355 15.38 14.42 -3.46
N ILE A 356 15.36 13.76 -2.29
CA ILE A 356 16.40 12.82 -1.86
C ILE A 356 15.78 11.42 -1.77
N ASP A 357 16.35 10.44 -2.47
CA ASP A 357 15.84 9.07 -2.52
C ASP A 357 16.73 8.02 -1.82
N ALA A 358 17.92 8.43 -1.35
CA ALA A 358 18.85 7.56 -0.64
C ALA A 358 18.46 7.29 0.83
N LEU A 359 17.47 8.01 1.36
CA LEU A 359 17.09 7.93 2.78
C LEU A 359 15.98 6.92 3.03
N ASN A 360 16.16 6.09 4.05
CA ASN A 360 15.14 5.13 4.49
C ASN A 360 14.44 5.64 5.76
N ILE A 361 13.33 6.36 5.57
CA ILE A 361 12.53 6.90 6.69
C ILE A 361 11.56 5.86 7.22
N ILE A 362 11.03 4.99 6.35
CA ILE A 362 9.95 4.05 6.70
C ILE A 362 10.43 2.81 7.44
N GLN A 363 11.55 2.21 7.03
CA GLN A 363 11.99 0.94 7.60
C GLN A 363 12.85 1.15 8.84
N ASN A 364 12.22 1.58 9.94
CA ASN A 364 12.91 1.64 11.22
C ASN A 364 12.80 0.30 11.96
N VAL A 365 13.70 -0.62 11.60
CA VAL A 365 13.91 -1.92 12.25
C VAL A 365 14.10 -1.76 13.76
N GLN A 366 14.86 -0.74 14.18
CA GLN A 366 15.18 -0.47 15.59
C GLN A 366 13.94 -0.07 16.40
N ASN A 367 13.05 0.76 15.83
CA ASN A 367 11.80 1.13 16.49
C ASN A 367 10.90 -0.09 16.73
N MET A 368 10.87 -1.05 15.81
CA MET A 368 10.10 -2.29 16.04
C MET A 368 10.62 -3.11 17.21
N ILE A 369 11.95 -3.23 17.37
CA ILE A 369 12.55 -3.92 18.53
C ILE A 369 12.30 -3.13 19.81
N LEU A 370 12.50 -1.81 19.79
CA LEU A 370 12.25 -0.95 20.96
C LEU A 370 10.81 -1.10 21.43
N ARG A 371 9.85 -0.97 20.51
CA ARG A 371 8.43 -1.10 20.84
C ARG A 371 8.07 -2.50 21.35
N LEU A 372 8.68 -3.55 20.81
CA LEU A 372 8.51 -4.91 21.33
C LEU A 372 9.02 -5.01 22.77
N ASN A 373 10.16 -4.40 23.08
CA ASN A 373 10.68 -4.31 24.44
C ASN A 373 9.73 -3.52 25.35
N ASP A 374 9.23 -2.36 24.91
CA ASP A 374 8.31 -1.54 25.69
C ASP A 374 7.02 -2.30 26.02
N ILE A 375 6.51 -3.09 25.07
CA ILE A 375 5.35 -3.95 25.28
C ILE A 375 5.67 -5.00 26.35
N VAL A 376 6.78 -5.73 26.20
CA VAL A 376 7.18 -6.81 27.11
C VAL A 376 7.47 -6.30 28.53
N ARG A 377 8.07 -5.11 28.65
CA ARG A 377 8.38 -4.45 29.93
C ARG A 377 7.18 -3.77 30.58
N GLY A 378 6.10 -3.58 29.83
CA GLY A 378 4.88 -2.93 30.29
C GLY A 378 4.88 -1.40 30.17
N GLU A 379 5.83 -0.83 29.45
CA GLU A 379 6.05 0.61 29.26
C GLU A 379 5.24 1.20 28.09
N CYS A 380 4.56 0.36 27.29
CA CYS A 380 3.75 0.82 26.17
C CYS A 380 2.45 1.52 26.65
N ARG A 381 2.25 2.77 26.22
CA ARG A 381 1.07 3.62 26.52
C ARG A 381 0.21 3.95 25.30
N ILE A 382 0.44 3.26 24.19
CA ILE A 382 -0.24 3.58 22.93
C ILE A 382 -1.57 2.83 22.89
N PRO A 383 -2.70 3.50 22.60
CA PRO A 383 -3.99 2.83 22.47
C PRO A 383 -3.97 1.77 21.36
N ILE A 384 -4.34 0.54 21.69
CA ILE A 384 -4.39 -0.58 20.74
C ILE A 384 -5.75 -1.25 20.84
N SER A 385 -6.38 -1.48 19.69
CA SER A 385 -7.64 -2.23 19.64
C SER A 385 -7.37 -3.74 19.65
N TYR A 386 -7.95 -4.45 20.60
CA TYR A 386 -7.95 -5.90 20.68
C TYR A 386 -9.32 -6.44 20.24
N ARG A 387 -9.34 -7.39 19.29
CA ARG A 387 -10.53 -8.03 18.71
C ARG A 387 -11.65 -7.05 18.27
N ARG A 388 -11.31 -5.80 17.93
CA ARG A 388 -12.22 -4.72 17.49
C ARG A 388 -13.28 -4.29 18.52
N SER A 389 -13.21 -4.78 19.76
CA SER A 389 -14.19 -4.49 20.82
C SER A 389 -13.55 -3.82 22.04
N GLU A 390 -12.28 -4.10 22.30
CA GLU A 390 -11.54 -3.62 23.46
C GLU A 390 -10.47 -2.63 23.03
N ILE A 391 -10.29 -1.53 23.77
CA ILE A 391 -9.21 -0.56 23.57
C ILE A 391 -8.30 -0.62 24.79
N ILE A 392 -7.11 -1.17 24.60
CA ILE A 392 -6.08 -1.28 25.63
C ILE A 392 -5.26 0.00 25.60
N ARG A 393 -5.17 0.70 26.73
CA ARG A 393 -4.46 1.98 26.85
C ARG A 393 -3.05 1.85 27.39
N SER A 394 -2.73 0.73 28.05
CA SER A 394 -1.44 0.50 28.69
C SER A 394 -1.12 -0.99 28.79
N THR A 395 0.16 -1.34 28.84
CA THR A 395 0.65 -2.72 29.02
C THR A 395 1.13 -3.02 30.45
N GLU A 396 0.54 -2.41 31.48
CA GLU A 396 1.02 -2.62 32.87
C GLU A 396 0.81 -4.04 33.36
N SER A 397 -0.38 -4.60 33.09
CA SER A 397 -0.74 -5.96 33.46
C SER A 397 -0.21 -6.98 32.45
N HIS A 398 0.08 -8.22 32.90
CA HIS A 398 0.49 -9.29 32.00
C HIS A 398 -0.63 -9.69 31.02
N GLU A 399 -1.90 -9.57 31.42
CA GLU A 399 -3.05 -9.77 30.53
C GLU A 399 -3.01 -8.80 29.34
N ASP A 400 -2.85 -7.50 29.62
CA ASP A 400 -2.78 -6.47 28.58
C ASP A 400 -1.54 -6.64 27.70
N ARG A 401 -0.39 -7.01 28.29
CA ARG A 401 0.83 -7.36 27.54
C ARG A 401 0.56 -8.48 26.55
N LEU A 402 -0.09 -9.56 26.97
CA LEU A 402 -0.38 -10.70 26.09
C LEU A 402 -1.36 -10.33 24.97
N LYS A 403 -2.43 -9.58 25.26
CA LYS A 403 -3.37 -9.09 24.24
C LYS A 403 -2.67 -8.18 23.22
N VAL A 404 -1.85 -7.24 23.69
CA VAL A 404 -1.07 -6.33 22.84
C VAL A 404 -0.02 -7.09 22.03
N LEU A 405 0.67 -8.07 22.64
CA LEU A 405 1.64 -8.93 21.94
C LEU A 405 0.99 -9.76 20.85
N SER A 406 -0.16 -10.38 21.10
CA SER A 406 -0.89 -11.13 20.08
C SER A 406 -1.22 -10.24 18.87
N MET A 407 -1.66 -9.01 19.13
CA MET A 407 -1.97 -8.05 18.07
C MET A 407 -0.72 -7.56 17.34
N TRP A 408 0.34 -7.26 18.08
CA TRP A 408 1.61 -6.82 17.53
C TRP A 408 2.24 -7.90 16.65
N LEU A 409 2.29 -9.15 17.10
CA LEU A 409 2.80 -10.29 16.32
C LEU A 409 1.96 -10.53 15.08
N SER A 410 0.63 -10.51 15.20
CA SER A 410 -0.28 -10.67 14.05
C SER A 410 -0.06 -9.57 13.00
N LYS A 411 0.11 -8.33 13.45
CA LYS A 411 0.38 -7.15 12.62
C LYS A 411 1.74 -7.22 11.93
N HIS A 412 2.75 -7.69 12.64
CA HIS A 412 4.14 -7.62 12.22
C HIS A 412 4.70 -8.94 11.70
N MET A 413 3.93 -10.02 11.71
CA MET A 413 4.30 -11.37 11.26
C MET A 413 5.09 -11.36 9.96
N TYR A 414 4.54 -10.75 8.91
CA TYR A 414 5.19 -10.70 7.61
C TYR A 414 6.51 -9.91 7.63
N ARG A 415 6.63 -8.86 8.44
CA ARG A 415 7.88 -8.08 8.56
C ARG A 415 8.95 -8.87 9.30
N ILE A 416 8.56 -9.57 10.37
CA ILE A 416 9.45 -10.41 11.17
C ILE A 416 9.98 -11.58 10.34
N VAL A 417 9.12 -12.18 9.53
CA VAL A 417 9.52 -13.19 8.54
C VAL A 417 10.46 -12.59 7.50
N ASP A 418 10.36 -11.29 7.19
CA ASP A 418 11.06 -10.67 6.08
C ASP A 418 12.47 -10.14 6.37
N TYR A 419 12.65 -9.60 7.56
CA TYR A 419 13.86 -8.88 7.95
C TYR A 419 15.05 -9.81 8.17
N SER A 420 16.24 -9.19 8.28
CA SER A 420 17.54 -9.87 8.42
C SER A 420 17.55 -10.91 9.53
N ASP A 421 18.46 -11.88 9.42
CA ASP A 421 18.67 -12.91 10.45
C ASP A 421 19.01 -12.28 11.81
N GLU A 422 19.78 -11.20 11.81
CA GLU A 422 20.11 -10.42 13.01
C GLU A 422 18.86 -9.84 13.69
N TYR A 423 17.97 -9.21 12.92
CA TYR A 423 16.73 -8.64 13.48
C TYR A 423 15.85 -9.74 14.08
N PHE A 424 15.72 -10.85 13.37
CA PHE A 424 14.89 -11.96 13.84
C PHE A 424 15.43 -12.59 15.11
N ALA A 425 16.75 -12.78 15.20
CA ALA A 425 17.39 -13.24 16.42
C ALA A 425 17.09 -12.32 17.61
N GLN A 426 17.05 -11.00 17.40
CA GLN A 426 16.65 -10.04 18.44
C GLN A 426 15.19 -10.18 18.83
N VAL A 427 14.27 -10.32 17.87
CA VAL A 427 12.84 -10.56 18.15
C VAL A 427 12.66 -11.84 18.98
N VAL A 428 13.30 -12.94 18.56
CA VAL A 428 13.27 -14.22 19.27
C VAL A 428 13.80 -14.07 20.69
N LYS A 429 14.96 -13.41 20.86
CA LYS A 429 15.54 -13.17 22.18
C LYS A 429 14.59 -12.41 23.13
N VAL A 430 13.91 -11.37 22.63
CA VAL A 430 12.97 -10.58 23.44
C VAL A 430 11.72 -11.39 23.81
N LEU A 431 11.17 -12.15 22.86
CA LEU A 431 9.96 -12.96 23.08
C LEU A 431 10.24 -14.15 23.99
N ASP A 432 11.33 -14.88 23.75
CA ASP A 432 11.74 -16.01 24.60
C ASP A 432 12.04 -15.53 26.02
N GLY A 433 12.73 -14.39 26.16
CA GLY A 433 13.02 -13.78 27.45
C GLY A 433 11.79 -13.36 28.26
N TYR A 434 10.62 -13.27 27.65
CA TYR A 434 9.34 -12.97 28.32
C TYR A 434 8.45 -14.20 28.48
N LEU A 435 8.21 -14.92 27.38
CA LEU A 435 7.28 -16.04 27.30
C LEU A 435 7.80 -17.29 28.03
N LEU A 436 9.13 -17.45 28.12
CA LEU A 436 9.77 -18.58 28.77
C LEU A 436 10.42 -18.21 30.12
N ALA A 437 10.19 -16.99 30.62
CA ALA A 437 10.73 -16.56 31.90
C ALA A 437 10.07 -17.34 33.05
N PRO A 438 10.86 -17.98 33.94
CA PRO A 438 10.32 -18.75 35.06
C PRO A 438 9.38 -17.95 35.97
N ASP A 439 9.70 -16.68 36.18
CA ASP A 439 8.95 -15.76 37.05
C ASP A 439 7.53 -15.49 36.54
N ASN A 440 7.25 -15.75 35.25
CA ASN A 440 5.94 -15.50 34.64
C ASN A 440 5.04 -16.75 34.60
N TYR A 441 5.51 -17.93 35.01
CA TYR A 441 4.76 -19.18 34.81
C TYR A 441 3.42 -19.20 35.55
N ASP A 442 3.38 -18.74 36.81
CA ASP A 442 2.15 -18.72 37.60
C ASP A 442 1.11 -17.79 36.95
N VAL A 443 1.54 -16.59 36.54
CA VAL A 443 0.70 -15.59 35.87
C VAL A 443 0.20 -16.07 34.51
N PHE A 444 1.05 -16.75 33.73
CA PHE A 444 0.64 -17.32 32.44
C PHE A 444 -0.25 -18.56 32.59
N SER A 445 -0.19 -19.26 33.72
CA SER A 445 -1.14 -20.32 34.04
C SER A 445 -2.54 -19.75 34.28
N GLU A 446 -2.66 -18.59 34.94
CA GLU A 446 -3.94 -17.88 35.11
C GLU A 446 -4.49 -17.36 33.77
N HIS A 447 -3.61 -16.90 32.87
CA HIS A 447 -3.96 -16.41 31.53
C HIS A 447 -3.64 -17.40 30.41
N HIS A 448 -3.86 -18.70 30.64
CA HIS A 448 -3.42 -19.77 29.74
C HIS A 448 -3.87 -19.58 28.28
N GLU A 449 -5.13 -19.20 28.05
CA GLU A 449 -5.66 -19.00 26.70
C GLU A 449 -4.93 -17.89 25.94
N LEU A 450 -4.65 -16.77 26.60
CA LEU A 450 -3.93 -15.64 26.00
C LEU A 450 -2.46 -15.99 25.75
N HIS A 451 -1.83 -16.71 26.69
CA HIS A 451 -0.46 -17.18 26.52
C HIS A 451 -0.34 -18.14 25.32
N GLN A 452 -1.27 -19.10 25.20
CA GLN A 452 -1.35 -20.00 24.03
C GLN A 452 -1.64 -19.26 22.73
N GLU A 453 -2.49 -18.23 22.75
CA GLU A 453 -2.73 -17.39 21.58
C GLU A 453 -1.42 -16.73 21.09
N VAL A 454 -0.68 -16.09 22.00
CA VAL A 454 0.60 -15.44 21.68
C VAL A 454 1.63 -16.46 21.21
N TRP A 455 1.75 -17.60 21.92
CA TRP A 455 2.67 -18.67 21.56
C TRP A 455 2.37 -19.28 20.19
N GLY A 456 1.08 -19.45 19.87
CA GLY A 456 0.62 -19.90 18.56
C GLY A 456 0.99 -18.92 17.45
N ARG A 457 0.83 -17.60 17.67
CA ARG A 457 1.28 -16.56 16.72
C ARG A 457 2.79 -16.58 16.52
N PHE A 458 3.55 -16.69 17.59
CA PHE A 458 5.01 -16.71 17.53
C PHE A 458 5.53 -17.98 16.83
N SER A 459 4.99 -19.15 17.17
CA SER A 459 5.29 -20.42 16.51
C SER A 459 4.99 -20.36 15.01
N HIS A 460 3.86 -19.76 14.63
CA HIS A 460 3.53 -19.56 13.22
C HIS A 460 4.59 -18.68 12.51
N ILE A 461 5.08 -17.61 13.15
CA ILE A 461 6.13 -16.75 12.60
C ILE A 461 7.44 -17.53 12.40
N GLN A 462 7.86 -18.32 13.39
CA GLN A 462 9.08 -19.13 13.31
C GLN A 462 9.00 -20.13 12.15
N GLN A 463 7.90 -20.88 12.05
CA GLN A 463 7.69 -21.83 10.96
C GLN A 463 7.60 -21.10 9.60
N ALA A 464 6.86 -19.99 9.51
CA ALA A 464 6.72 -19.22 8.27
C ALA A 464 8.08 -18.70 7.76
N ARG A 465 9.00 -18.32 8.67
CA ARG A 465 10.36 -17.92 8.29
C ARG A 465 11.15 -19.06 7.64
N LYS A 466 11.05 -20.27 8.19
CA LYS A 466 11.66 -21.47 7.59
C LYS A 466 11.07 -21.79 6.22
N VAL A 467 9.75 -21.74 6.08
CA VAL A 467 9.09 -21.95 4.78
C VAL A 467 9.50 -20.87 3.76
N ARG A 468 9.73 -19.62 4.19
CA ARG A 468 10.25 -18.57 3.30
C ARG A 468 11.63 -18.91 2.75
N ILE A 469 12.51 -19.47 3.57
CA ILE A 469 13.83 -19.93 3.10
C ILE A 469 13.67 -21.04 2.06
N LEU A 470 12.75 -22.00 2.28
CA LEU A 470 12.43 -23.03 1.28
C LEU A 470 11.92 -22.41 -0.03
N GLU A 471 11.13 -21.34 0.04
CA GLU A 471 10.65 -20.59 -1.14
C GLU A 471 11.79 -19.96 -1.95
N GLU A 472 12.83 -19.41 -1.30
CA GLU A 472 14.02 -18.90 -1.99
C GLU A 472 14.82 -20.03 -2.64
N LEU A 473 15.00 -21.14 -1.91
CA LEU A 473 15.76 -22.32 -2.35
C LEU A 473 15.11 -23.00 -3.55
N ARG A 474 13.78 -22.93 -3.68
CA ARG A 474 13.05 -23.38 -4.88
C ARG A 474 13.60 -22.76 -6.16
N TRP A 475 14.09 -21.51 -6.09
CA TRP A 475 14.69 -20.80 -7.22
C TRP A 475 16.22 -20.88 -7.24
N ARG A 476 16.81 -21.80 -6.46
CA ARG A 476 18.25 -21.94 -6.20
C ARG A 476 18.89 -20.63 -5.77
N ARG A 477 18.20 -19.90 -4.89
CA ARG A 477 18.74 -18.70 -4.24
C ARG A 477 18.74 -18.89 -2.73
N TYR A 478 19.77 -18.38 -2.08
CA TYR A 478 19.86 -18.32 -0.63
C TYR A 478 20.59 -17.05 -0.24
N ARG A 479 19.99 -16.22 0.63
CA ARG A 479 20.58 -14.94 1.06
C ARG A 479 21.02 -14.04 -0.11
N GLY A 480 20.22 -14.04 -1.18
CA GLY A 480 20.46 -13.24 -2.38
C GLY A 480 21.51 -13.80 -3.35
N GLN A 481 22.16 -14.92 -3.04
CA GLN A 481 23.17 -15.55 -3.89
C GLN A 481 22.64 -16.82 -4.57
N PRO A 482 23.07 -17.14 -5.80
CA PRO A 482 22.76 -18.41 -6.43
C PRO A 482 23.47 -19.55 -5.70
N VAL A 483 22.78 -20.67 -5.48
CA VAL A 483 23.34 -21.86 -4.82
C VAL A 483 23.36 -23.08 -5.74
N SER A 484 24.27 -24.01 -5.46
CA SER A 484 24.34 -25.30 -6.15
C SER A 484 23.17 -26.23 -5.76
N TYR A 485 22.93 -27.28 -6.55
CA TYR A 485 21.91 -28.28 -6.20
C TYR A 485 22.23 -29.03 -4.89
N LYS A 486 23.52 -29.24 -4.60
CA LYS A 486 23.95 -29.87 -3.36
C LYS A 486 23.58 -29.00 -2.16
N GLU A 487 24.07 -27.76 -2.14
CA GLU A 487 23.79 -26.79 -1.07
C GLU A 487 22.29 -26.56 -0.92
N MET A 488 21.55 -26.42 -2.03
CA MET A 488 20.10 -26.28 -2.00
C MET A 488 19.43 -27.46 -1.28
N LEU A 489 19.76 -28.70 -1.64
CA LEU A 489 19.13 -29.87 -1.03
C LEU A 489 19.57 -30.07 0.42
N GLU A 490 20.82 -29.79 0.77
CA GLU A 490 21.31 -29.83 2.16
C GLU A 490 20.45 -28.91 3.04
N ILE A 491 20.42 -27.61 2.70
CA ILE A 491 19.67 -26.60 3.45
C ILE A 491 18.17 -26.95 3.49
N MET A 492 17.58 -27.40 2.38
CA MET A 492 16.17 -27.81 2.36
C MET A 492 15.91 -29.00 3.29
N THR A 493 16.73 -30.05 3.24
CA THR A 493 16.51 -31.25 4.08
C THR A 493 16.70 -30.97 5.56
N ASP A 494 17.60 -30.07 5.93
CA ASP A 494 17.83 -29.69 7.32
C ASP A 494 16.65 -28.85 7.85
N ILE A 495 16.17 -27.87 7.07
CA ILE A 495 14.98 -27.08 7.44
C ILE A 495 13.73 -27.96 7.59
N LEU A 496 13.52 -28.89 6.66
CA LEU A 496 12.40 -29.83 6.72
C LEU A 496 12.51 -30.79 7.90
N GLY A 497 13.75 -31.20 8.23
CA GLY A 497 14.04 -31.98 9.44
C GLY A 497 13.64 -31.24 10.70
N ASP A 498 13.98 -29.95 10.83
CA ASP A 498 13.60 -29.15 11.99
C ASP A 498 12.08 -28.91 12.05
N LEU A 499 11.46 -28.55 10.91
CA LEU A 499 10.02 -28.29 10.82
C LEU A 499 9.18 -29.51 11.22
N LYS A 500 9.69 -30.73 11.01
CA LYS A 500 9.05 -31.97 11.43
C LYS A 500 8.85 -32.01 12.95
N PHE A 501 9.79 -31.51 13.74
CA PHE A 501 9.68 -31.48 15.19
C PHE A 501 8.77 -30.35 15.69
N GLU A 502 8.75 -29.23 14.96
CA GLU A 502 7.94 -28.04 15.31
C GLU A 502 6.45 -28.19 14.97
N ILE A 503 6.08 -29.20 14.17
CA ILE A 503 4.71 -29.44 13.71
C ILE A 503 3.73 -29.86 14.82
N VAL A 504 4.20 -29.98 16.07
CA VAL A 504 3.35 -30.01 17.27
C VAL A 504 2.35 -28.86 17.22
N ASN A 505 2.82 -27.66 16.83
CA ASN A 505 1.97 -26.53 16.48
C ASN A 505 1.65 -26.60 14.98
N TYR A 506 0.55 -27.29 14.63
CA TYR A 506 0.18 -27.59 13.25
C TYR A 506 -0.53 -26.41 12.56
N PHE A 507 0.03 -25.94 11.44
CA PHE A 507 -0.59 -24.94 10.57
C PHE A 507 -0.77 -25.48 9.15
N ASP A 508 -2.00 -25.89 8.78
CA ASP A 508 -2.28 -26.54 7.49
C ASP A 508 -1.77 -25.73 6.29
N LYS A 509 -1.92 -24.40 6.33
CA LYS A 509 -1.47 -23.50 5.26
C LYS A 509 0.05 -23.55 5.04
N LEU A 510 0.84 -23.64 6.12
CA LEU A 510 2.30 -23.71 6.00
C LEU A 510 2.73 -25.10 5.51
N VAL A 511 2.11 -26.16 6.02
CA VAL A 511 2.39 -27.55 5.58
C VAL A 511 2.03 -27.74 4.11
N ALA A 512 0.89 -27.20 3.65
CA ALA A 512 0.53 -27.20 2.25
C ALA A 512 1.59 -26.54 1.36
N LYS A 513 2.17 -25.41 1.80
CA LYS A 513 3.24 -24.72 1.06
C LYS A 513 4.53 -25.52 1.03
N VAL A 514 4.92 -26.13 2.15
CA VAL A 514 6.07 -27.02 2.23
C VAL A 514 5.96 -28.12 1.18
N LEU A 515 4.80 -28.77 1.08
CA LEU A 515 4.54 -29.81 0.09
C LEU A 515 4.65 -29.28 -1.34
N ILE A 516 4.03 -28.15 -1.65
CA ILE A 516 4.09 -27.55 -3.00
C ILE A 516 5.54 -27.19 -3.39
N ILE A 517 6.28 -26.57 -2.47
CA ILE A 517 7.68 -26.16 -2.72
C ILE A 517 8.56 -27.40 -2.93
N GLY A 518 8.43 -28.40 -2.05
CA GLY A 518 9.19 -29.63 -2.15
C GLY A 518 8.86 -30.43 -3.41
N GLU A 519 7.59 -30.50 -3.81
CA GLU A 519 7.16 -31.15 -5.05
C GLU A 519 7.72 -30.45 -6.29
N ASP A 520 7.72 -29.10 -6.31
CA ASP A 520 8.30 -28.35 -7.42
C ASP A 520 9.82 -28.62 -7.56
N VAL A 521 10.55 -28.71 -6.44
CA VAL A 521 11.98 -29.04 -6.44
C VAL A 521 12.21 -30.51 -6.83
N ALA A 522 11.40 -31.44 -6.31
CA ALA A 522 11.48 -32.85 -6.64
C ALA A 522 11.15 -33.12 -8.13
N ALA A 523 10.28 -32.30 -8.72
CA ALA A 523 9.90 -32.36 -10.12
C ALA A 523 10.88 -31.64 -11.07
N ASP A 524 11.97 -31.04 -10.58
CA ASP A 524 12.97 -30.35 -11.42
C ASP A 524 13.56 -31.32 -12.48
N ALA A 525 13.30 -31.00 -13.75
CA ALA A 525 13.66 -31.86 -14.88
C ALA A 525 15.17 -32.00 -15.07
N TYR A 526 15.98 -31.03 -14.65
CA TYR A 526 17.43 -31.12 -14.73
C TYR A 526 17.98 -31.98 -13.59
N LEU A 527 17.52 -31.75 -12.37
CA LEU A 527 17.88 -32.53 -11.18
C LEU A 527 17.59 -34.02 -11.41
N ARG A 528 16.40 -34.33 -11.90
CA ARG A 528 15.98 -35.71 -12.20
C ARG A 528 16.85 -36.36 -13.27
N ARG A 529 16.95 -35.74 -14.44
CA ARG A 529 17.69 -36.32 -15.58
C ARG A 529 19.18 -36.47 -15.32
N LYS A 530 19.79 -35.57 -14.53
CA LYS A 530 21.24 -35.55 -14.33
C LYS A 530 21.70 -36.32 -13.09
N TYR A 531 20.87 -36.42 -12.04
CA TYR A 531 21.32 -36.98 -10.77
C TYR A 531 20.41 -38.09 -10.22
N VAL A 532 19.16 -38.23 -10.66
CA VAL A 532 18.22 -39.21 -10.08
C VAL A 532 17.97 -40.40 -11.02
N GLU A 533 17.72 -40.16 -12.30
CA GLU A 533 17.30 -41.20 -13.27
C GLU A 533 18.48 -41.95 -13.91
N ILE A 534 19.71 -41.50 -13.68
CA ILE A 534 20.95 -42.10 -14.19
C ILE A 534 21.33 -43.34 -13.35
N LYS A 535 22.06 -44.31 -13.91
CA LYS A 535 22.54 -45.47 -13.13
C LYS A 535 23.62 -45.03 -12.12
N ASP A 536 23.70 -45.73 -10.98
CA ASP A 536 24.69 -45.38 -9.92
C ASP A 536 26.13 -45.44 -10.45
N ASP A 537 26.45 -46.43 -11.28
CA ASP A 537 27.79 -46.66 -11.83
C ASP A 537 28.31 -45.52 -12.72
N SER A 538 27.40 -44.67 -13.24
CA SER A 538 27.75 -43.53 -14.09
C SER A 538 27.67 -42.18 -13.36
N LEU A 539 27.38 -42.18 -12.06
CA LEU A 539 27.42 -40.96 -11.25
C LEU A 539 28.81 -40.76 -10.64
N SER A 540 29.24 -39.49 -10.60
CA SER A 540 30.38 -39.09 -9.78
C SER A 540 30.03 -39.18 -8.28
N PRO A 541 31.03 -39.20 -7.37
CA PRO A 541 30.79 -39.12 -5.93
C PRO A 541 29.88 -37.94 -5.52
N TYR A 542 30.07 -36.79 -6.18
CA TYR A 542 29.20 -35.62 -6.02
C TYR A 542 27.75 -35.87 -6.49
N GLY A 543 27.57 -36.58 -7.59
CA GLY A 543 26.24 -36.97 -8.09
C GLY A 543 25.51 -37.95 -7.16
N LEU A 544 26.24 -38.90 -6.57
CA LEU A 544 25.70 -39.83 -5.57
C LEU A 544 25.24 -39.09 -4.30
N GLU A 545 25.99 -38.07 -3.88
CA GLU A 545 25.61 -37.24 -2.73
C GLU A 545 24.34 -36.43 -2.99
N ILE A 546 24.21 -35.82 -4.17
CA ILE A 546 22.96 -35.15 -4.59
C ILE A 546 21.78 -36.12 -4.59
N ARG A 547 21.97 -37.34 -5.13
CA ARG A 547 20.92 -38.37 -5.14
C ARG A 547 20.48 -38.75 -3.72
N ARG A 548 21.43 -38.92 -2.80
CA ARG A 548 21.14 -39.21 -1.38
C ARG A 548 20.29 -38.10 -0.75
N LEU A 549 20.67 -36.84 -0.96
CA LEU A 549 19.94 -35.68 -0.45
C LEU A 549 18.55 -35.55 -1.08
N TYR A 550 18.42 -35.85 -2.38
CA TYR A 550 17.12 -35.90 -3.06
C TYR A 550 16.19 -36.96 -2.45
N HIS A 551 16.67 -38.18 -2.19
CA HIS A 551 15.86 -39.20 -1.53
C HIS A 551 15.46 -38.80 -0.11
N ARG A 552 16.35 -38.14 0.65
CA ARG A 552 16.03 -37.57 1.97
C ARG A 552 14.92 -36.52 1.86
N LEU A 553 14.98 -35.64 0.87
CA LEU A 553 13.93 -34.66 0.60
C LEU A 553 12.58 -35.34 0.35
N VAL A 554 12.53 -36.33 -0.54
CA VAL A 554 11.28 -37.07 -0.86
C VAL A 554 10.71 -37.76 0.38
N ALA A 555 11.54 -38.43 1.18
CA ALA A 555 11.11 -39.08 2.41
C ALA A 555 10.48 -38.08 3.40
N LEU A 556 11.10 -36.92 3.59
CA LEU A 556 10.55 -35.86 4.44
C LEU A 556 9.19 -35.35 3.91
N LEU A 557 9.04 -35.18 2.59
CA LEU A 557 7.77 -34.77 2.00
C LEU A 557 6.65 -35.79 2.23
N ASP A 558 6.96 -37.09 2.14
CA ASP A 558 5.98 -38.14 2.43
C ASP A 558 5.55 -38.16 3.89
N GLU A 559 6.47 -37.87 4.82
CA GLU A 559 6.12 -37.66 6.23
C GLU A 559 5.17 -36.46 6.41
N PHE A 560 5.45 -35.31 5.78
CA PHE A 560 4.54 -34.16 5.83
C PHE A 560 3.16 -34.46 5.23
N ARG A 561 3.09 -35.26 4.15
CA ARG A 561 1.81 -35.74 3.58
C ARG A 561 1.04 -36.59 4.58
N SER A 562 1.73 -37.51 5.25
CA SER A 562 1.14 -38.37 6.28
C SER A 562 0.58 -37.56 7.46
N ILE A 563 1.36 -36.61 7.97
CA ILE A 563 0.96 -35.70 9.06
C ILE A 563 -0.25 -34.87 8.67
N ARG A 564 -0.24 -34.28 7.46
CA ARG A 564 -1.37 -33.50 6.95
C ARG A 564 -2.63 -34.36 6.87
N LYS A 565 -2.53 -35.55 6.29
CA LYS A 565 -3.66 -36.48 6.15
C LYS A 565 -4.25 -36.88 7.51
N SER A 566 -3.42 -37.18 8.50
CA SER A 566 -3.90 -37.57 9.84
C SER A 566 -4.62 -36.42 10.56
N ARG A 567 -4.10 -35.19 10.45
CA ARG A 567 -4.70 -33.99 11.05
C ARG A 567 -5.97 -33.53 10.34
N THR A 568 -6.06 -33.65 9.01
CA THR A 568 -7.29 -33.29 8.27
C THR A 568 -8.41 -34.29 8.50
N LEU A 569 -8.12 -35.58 8.68
CA LEU A 569 -9.12 -36.61 8.98
C LEU A 569 -9.61 -36.54 10.43
N GLY A 570 -8.75 -36.15 11.38
CA GLY A 570 -9.12 -36.02 12.80
C GLY A 570 -9.95 -34.78 13.16
N GLY A 571 -10.03 -33.78 12.27
CA GLY A 571 -10.82 -32.54 12.47
C GLY A 571 -12.23 -32.56 11.90
N ALA A 572 -12.66 -33.68 11.29
CA ALA A 572 -14.00 -33.88 10.73
C ALA A 572 -14.92 -34.71 11.66
N GLY A 573 -14.56 -34.86 12.93
CA GLY A 573 -15.31 -35.55 13.97
C GLY A 573 -16.03 -34.59 14.91
#